data_AF-A0A1G9PIB9-F1
#
_entry.id   AF-A0A1G9PIB9-F1
#
_cell.length_a   1.000
_cell.length_b   1.000
_cell.length_c   1.000
_cell.angle_alpha   90.00
_cell.angle_beta   90.00
_cell.angle_gamma   90.00
#
_symmetry.space_group_name_H-M   'P 1'
#
loop_
_entity.id
_entity.type
_entity.pdbx_description
1 polymer ?
#
loop_
_entity_poly.entity_id
_entity_poly.type
_entity_poly.pdbx_seq_one_letter_code
_entity_poly.pdbx_strand_id
1 'polypeptide(L)'
;MRIILQQLVLLLISTAIFAQVQEEVTPPEHIKSIIFKGPTEDQFPIAQIGESIYLEFDDLSASEQDYYYKIVHCDYDWTPSSLLKSQYLKGVDNQRIIDYENSYTTLQPYSNYRLTIPNDNVRLKVSGNYLIEIYNSTYELQFSRRFVIYKDLVQVGGVVKRSRDFNFLNEKQVVQFTINANNFQLVNPKKEVKIAILQNYYWPTAIHNVPPQFTMGTELVYKYDEETSFFGGNEFLNFDTKDLRAPSAAIAKIELLDIYQHYLFSDMYRYNRPYTYYPDINGDFVIRTLQGDDNSREAEYSNVHFSLPYDQLLNLDDVYIFGKYNNYELIEENKMTYNENNGMMEAQIKLKQGFYNYKYAIRREDGTIELNTIGGNFHFTENNYLILVYYRNFGDLYDSIIGVGSANSRNITN
;
A
#
# COMPACT_ATOMS: atom_id res chain seq x y z
N MET A 1 -25.79 -4.78 -53.06
CA MET A 1 -26.36 -4.06 -51.90
C MET A 1 -26.40 -4.88 -50.60
N ARG A 2 -26.78 -6.18 -50.60
CA ARG A 2 -26.82 -7.00 -49.36
C ARG A 2 -25.46 -7.26 -48.70
N ILE A 3 -24.38 -7.38 -49.47
CA ILE A 3 -23.03 -7.65 -48.94
C ILE A 3 -22.42 -6.41 -48.23
N ILE A 4 -22.74 -5.22 -48.72
CA ILE A 4 -22.27 -3.95 -48.14
C ILE A 4 -22.94 -3.70 -46.77
N LEU A 5 -24.19 -4.14 -46.60
CA LEU A 5 -24.90 -4.02 -45.32
C LEU A 5 -24.37 -4.98 -44.25
N GLN A 6 -23.90 -6.17 -44.64
CA GLN A 6 -23.27 -7.13 -43.71
C GLN A 6 -21.86 -6.69 -43.28
N GLN A 7 -21.11 -6.02 -44.15
CA GLN A 7 -19.82 -5.40 -43.79
C GLN A 7 -19.99 -4.20 -42.85
N LEU A 8 -21.11 -3.46 -42.96
CA LEU A 8 -21.43 -2.37 -42.03
C LEU A 8 -21.77 -2.86 -40.62
N VAL A 9 -22.39 -4.04 -40.49
CA VAL A 9 -22.73 -4.64 -39.19
C VAL A 9 -21.49 -5.22 -38.49
N LEU A 10 -20.50 -5.73 -39.24
CA LEU A 10 -19.23 -6.18 -38.65
C LEU A 10 -18.34 -5.04 -38.15
N LEU A 11 -18.47 -3.82 -38.70
CA LEU A 11 -17.76 -2.62 -38.24
C LEU A 11 -18.40 -1.96 -37.00
N LEU A 12 -19.64 -2.33 -36.67
CA LEU A 12 -20.35 -1.88 -35.47
C LEU A 12 -20.08 -2.77 -34.24
N ILE A 13 -19.32 -3.85 -34.41
CA ILE A 13 -18.68 -4.59 -33.31
C ILE A 13 -17.25 -4.04 -33.17
N SER A 14 -17.11 -2.71 -33.07
CA SER A 14 -15.95 -2.15 -32.40
C SER A 14 -16.21 -2.40 -30.92
N THR A 15 -15.59 -3.46 -30.41
CA THR A 15 -15.47 -3.64 -28.96
C THR A 15 -14.99 -2.33 -28.39
N ALA A 16 -15.78 -1.74 -27.49
CA ALA A 16 -15.29 -0.65 -26.66
C ALA A 16 -14.09 -1.23 -25.91
N ILE A 17 -12.88 -0.92 -26.38
CA ILE A 17 -11.64 -1.18 -25.66
C ILE A 17 -11.69 -0.20 -24.49
N PHE A 18 -12.31 -0.62 -23.39
CA PHE A 18 -12.16 0.09 -22.14
C PHE A 18 -10.68 0.02 -21.76
N ALA A 19 -10.09 1.18 -21.45
CA ALA A 19 -8.74 1.21 -20.93
C ALA A 19 -8.68 0.31 -19.68
N GLN A 20 -7.69 -0.57 -19.63
CA GLN A 20 -7.55 -1.49 -18.50
C GLN A 20 -7.01 -0.73 -17.29
N VAL A 21 -7.63 -0.97 -16.14
CA VAL A 21 -7.15 -0.49 -14.84
C VAL A 21 -5.70 -0.93 -14.68
N GLN A 22 -4.83 -0.01 -14.30
CA GLN A 22 -3.44 -0.36 -14.02
C GLN A 22 -3.35 -0.99 -12.63
N GLU A 23 -3.16 -2.29 -12.61
CA GLU A 23 -2.82 -3.04 -11.40
C GLU A 23 -1.30 -2.97 -11.16
N GLU A 24 -0.91 -3.02 -9.89
CA GLU A 24 0.50 -3.08 -9.53
C GLU A 24 1.06 -4.45 -9.90
N VAL A 25 2.28 -4.46 -10.43
CA VAL A 25 3.00 -5.70 -10.73
C VAL A 25 3.88 -6.04 -9.55
N THR A 26 3.71 -7.26 -9.04
CA THR A 26 4.50 -7.81 -7.94
C THR A 26 5.94 -8.02 -8.40
N PRO A 27 6.94 -7.68 -7.56
CA PRO A 27 8.34 -7.89 -7.90
C PRO A 27 8.69 -9.37 -8.10
N PRO A 28 9.68 -9.69 -8.95
CA PRO A 28 10.27 -11.02 -8.98
C PRO A 28 11.01 -11.31 -7.65
N GLU A 29 11.29 -12.58 -7.38
CA GLU A 29 11.87 -13.04 -6.11
C GLU A 29 13.21 -12.38 -5.75
N HIS A 30 14.01 -11.95 -6.74
CA HIS A 30 15.29 -11.29 -6.49
C HIS A 30 15.15 -9.82 -6.09
N ILE A 31 14.02 -9.16 -6.36
CA ILE A 31 13.78 -7.78 -5.95
C ILE A 31 13.10 -7.76 -4.59
N LYS A 32 13.73 -7.11 -3.60
CA LYS A 32 13.27 -7.07 -2.20
C LYS A 32 13.31 -5.68 -1.61
N SER A 33 12.66 -5.54 -0.45
CA SER A 33 12.69 -4.35 0.40
C SER A 33 12.36 -3.06 -0.36
N ILE A 34 11.30 -3.10 -1.18
CA ILE A 34 10.84 -1.91 -1.91
C ILE A 34 10.26 -0.92 -0.90
N ILE A 35 10.97 0.18 -0.66
CA ILE A 35 10.55 1.31 0.16
C ILE A 35 10.18 2.42 -0.79
N PHE A 36 8.92 2.87 -0.75
CA PHE A 36 8.46 3.98 -1.57
C PHE A 36 7.77 5.03 -0.69
N LYS A 37 8.41 6.18 -0.53
CA LYS A 37 8.02 7.21 0.43
C LYS A 37 7.86 8.58 -0.23
N GLY A 38 7.00 9.40 0.35
CA GLY A 38 6.90 10.82 0.06
C GLY A 38 7.68 11.66 1.09
N PRO A 39 7.25 12.91 1.31
CA PRO A 39 7.77 13.76 2.39
C PRO A 39 7.36 13.30 3.79
N THR A 40 6.31 12.49 3.90
CA THR A 40 5.93 11.83 5.16
C THR A 40 6.66 10.49 5.31
N GLU A 41 6.79 10.02 6.55
CA GLU A 41 7.50 8.77 6.86
C GLU A 41 6.74 7.50 6.44
N ASP A 42 5.46 7.63 6.08
CA ASP A 42 4.62 6.53 5.64
C ASP A 42 5.10 5.94 4.31
N GLN A 43 5.10 4.61 4.19
CA GLN A 43 5.55 3.94 2.97
C GLN A 43 4.51 3.88 1.83
N PHE A 44 3.60 4.86 1.77
CA PHE A 44 2.78 5.12 0.58
C PHE A 44 3.02 6.56 0.14
N PRO A 45 3.57 6.83 -1.05
CA PRO A 45 4.04 8.17 -1.36
C PRO A 45 2.86 9.07 -1.72
N ILE A 46 2.68 10.08 -0.87
CA ILE A 46 1.76 11.19 -1.07
C ILE A 46 2.62 12.43 -1.04
N ALA A 47 2.66 13.18 -2.14
CA ALA A 47 3.48 14.37 -2.23
C ALA A 47 2.69 15.52 -2.86
N GLN A 48 2.88 16.73 -2.35
CA GLN A 48 2.39 17.91 -3.04
C GLN A 48 3.21 18.13 -4.32
N ILE A 49 2.60 18.74 -5.33
CA ILE A 49 3.30 19.07 -6.56
C ILE A 49 4.59 19.87 -6.28
N GLY A 50 5.72 19.31 -6.71
CA GLY A 50 7.05 19.89 -6.52
C GLY A 50 7.84 19.33 -5.34
N GLU A 51 7.20 18.61 -4.42
CA GLU A 51 7.87 17.84 -3.39
C GLU A 51 8.48 16.55 -3.97
N SER A 52 9.40 15.96 -3.20
CA SER A 52 10.13 14.77 -3.61
C SER A 52 9.42 13.49 -3.16
N ILE A 53 9.49 12.48 -4.02
CA ILE A 53 9.24 11.07 -3.69
C ILE A 53 10.54 10.28 -3.83
N TYR A 54 10.69 9.27 -2.99
CA TYR A 54 11.89 8.46 -2.88
C TYR A 54 11.54 6.98 -2.97
N LEU A 55 12.12 6.29 -3.95
CA LEU A 55 12.01 4.85 -4.16
C LEU A 55 13.37 4.22 -3.89
N GLU A 56 13.39 3.17 -3.08
CA GLU A 56 14.55 2.35 -2.80
C GLU A 56 14.17 0.87 -2.85
N PHE A 57 15.04 0.03 -3.41
CA PHE A 57 14.84 -1.42 -3.44
C PHE A 57 16.18 -2.13 -3.60
N ASP A 58 16.22 -3.42 -3.23
CA ASP A 58 17.41 -4.25 -3.41
C ASP A 58 17.21 -5.29 -4.52
N ASP A 59 18.27 -5.57 -5.26
CA ASP A 59 18.42 -6.76 -6.09
C ASP A 59 19.37 -7.77 -5.41
N LEU A 60 18.83 -8.93 -5.04
CA LEU A 60 19.56 -10.03 -4.41
C LEU A 60 20.39 -10.88 -5.38
N SER A 61 20.37 -10.59 -6.69
CA SER A 61 21.18 -11.29 -7.70
C SER A 61 22.68 -11.01 -7.55
N ALA A 62 23.04 -9.97 -6.79
CA ALA A 62 24.42 -9.49 -6.60
C ALA A 62 25.14 -9.18 -7.92
N SER A 63 24.37 -8.76 -8.93
CA SER A 63 24.88 -8.28 -10.22
C SER A 63 24.46 -6.83 -10.44
N GLU A 64 25.35 -6.01 -11.02
CA GLU A 64 25.07 -4.60 -11.33
C GLU A 64 24.14 -4.51 -12.55
N GLN A 65 22.86 -4.85 -12.36
CA GLN A 65 21.84 -4.77 -13.39
C GLN A 65 21.47 -3.32 -13.69
N ASP A 66 21.06 -3.09 -14.94
CA ASP A 66 20.53 -1.80 -15.36
C ASP A 66 19.01 -1.82 -15.22
N TYR A 67 18.48 -1.03 -14.27
CA TYR A 67 17.05 -0.77 -14.14
C TYR A 67 16.66 0.59 -14.73
N TYR A 68 15.48 0.66 -15.34
CA TYR A 68 14.91 1.84 -15.97
C TYR A 68 13.53 2.13 -15.39
N TYR A 69 13.17 3.39 -15.20
CA TYR A 69 11.84 3.75 -14.69
C TYR A 69 10.97 4.44 -15.73
N LYS A 70 9.68 4.13 -15.75
CA LYS A 70 8.65 4.88 -16.47
C LYS A 70 7.59 5.38 -15.50
N ILE A 71 6.93 6.46 -15.88
CA ILE A 71 5.86 7.07 -15.09
C ILE A 71 4.61 7.14 -15.93
N VAL A 72 3.51 6.60 -15.40
CA VAL A 72 2.19 6.61 -16.02
C VAL A 72 1.26 7.45 -15.15
N HIS A 73 0.59 8.44 -15.75
CA HIS A 73 -0.47 9.20 -15.07
C HIS A 73 -1.81 8.48 -15.23
N CYS A 74 -2.52 8.30 -14.14
CA CYS A 74 -3.80 7.59 -14.08
C CYS A 74 -4.94 8.52 -13.63
N ASP A 75 -6.15 8.18 -14.07
CA ASP A 75 -7.39 8.79 -13.59
C ASP A 75 -7.82 8.18 -12.24
N TYR A 76 -8.96 8.64 -11.72
CA TYR A 76 -9.49 8.28 -10.40
C TYR A 76 -9.59 6.76 -10.16
N ASP A 77 -9.90 6.00 -11.20
CA ASP A 77 -10.08 4.54 -11.19
C ASP A 77 -8.79 3.76 -11.53
N TRP A 78 -7.64 4.43 -11.53
CA TRP A 78 -6.34 3.85 -11.91
C TRP A 78 -6.20 3.45 -13.37
N THR A 79 -7.14 3.81 -14.26
CA THR A 79 -6.92 3.68 -15.71
C THR A 79 -5.92 4.75 -16.19
N PRO A 80 -5.07 4.47 -17.21
CA PRO A 80 -4.19 5.49 -17.77
C PRO A 80 -4.99 6.66 -18.31
N SER A 81 -4.67 7.87 -17.87
CA SER A 81 -5.37 9.08 -18.30
C SER A 81 -5.13 9.36 -19.79
N SER A 82 -5.98 10.21 -20.37
CA SER A 82 -5.82 10.67 -21.76
C SER A 82 -4.65 11.64 -21.99
N LEU A 83 -3.89 11.99 -20.95
CA LEU A 83 -2.79 12.94 -21.05
C LEU A 83 -1.60 12.34 -21.80
N LEU A 84 -1.04 13.14 -22.70
CA LEU A 84 0.28 12.88 -23.29
C LEU A 84 1.38 13.06 -22.23
N LYS A 85 2.47 12.29 -22.33
CA LYS A 85 3.61 12.39 -21.39
C LYS A 85 4.11 13.83 -21.21
N SER A 86 4.19 14.63 -22.27
CA SER A 86 4.62 16.03 -22.21
C SER A 86 3.67 16.97 -21.43
N GLN A 87 2.42 16.56 -21.23
CA GLN A 87 1.45 17.32 -20.45
C GLN A 87 1.71 17.14 -18.95
N TYR A 88 2.01 15.92 -18.50
CA TYR A 88 2.21 15.62 -17.07
C TYR A 88 3.68 15.48 -16.63
N LEU A 89 4.63 15.30 -17.54
CA LEU A 89 6.07 15.29 -17.28
C LEU A 89 6.76 16.50 -17.90
N LYS A 90 7.75 17.04 -17.19
CA LYS A 90 8.80 17.88 -17.74
C LYS A 90 10.06 17.03 -17.82
N GLY A 91 10.57 16.83 -19.04
CA GLY A 91 11.71 15.96 -19.32
C GLY A 91 11.26 14.62 -19.92
N VAL A 92 12.06 13.57 -19.74
CA VAL A 92 11.82 12.24 -20.33
C VAL A 92 11.99 11.16 -19.28
N ASP A 93 11.04 10.22 -19.22
CA ASP A 93 11.20 9.01 -18.42
C ASP A 93 12.01 7.96 -19.20
N ASN A 94 11.91 6.68 -18.82
CA ASN A 94 12.73 5.59 -19.35
C ASN A 94 14.24 5.87 -19.19
N GLN A 95 14.59 6.44 -18.04
CA GLN A 95 15.98 6.72 -17.67
C GLN A 95 16.52 5.60 -16.80
N ARG A 96 17.80 5.29 -16.96
CA ARG A 96 18.50 4.34 -16.09
C ARG A 96 18.59 4.90 -14.68
N ILE A 97 18.37 4.05 -13.67
CA ILE A 97 18.66 4.35 -12.27
C ILE A 97 20.18 4.22 -12.09
N ILE A 98 20.83 5.35 -11.87
CA ILE A 98 22.31 5.45 -11.77
C ILE A 98 22.81 5.45 -10.33
N ASP A 99 21.94 5.78 -9.37
CA ASP A 99 22.26 5.78 -7.95
C ASP A 99 21.99 4.40 -7.39
N TYR A 100 23.06 3.62 -7.21
CA TYR A 100 23.02 2.32 -6.57
C TYR A 100 24.35 2.02 -5.88
N GLU A 101 24.28 1.24 -4.82
CA GLU A 101 25.44 0.81 -4.03
C GLU A 101 25.34 -0.68 -3.70
N ASN A 102 26.47 -1.37 -3.69
CA ASN A 102 26.51 -2.78 -3.30
C ASN A 102 26.47 -2.93 -1.78
N SER A 103 25.87 -4.03 -1.33
CA SER A 103 25.84 -4.43 0.07
C SER A 103 27.26 -4.50 0.65
N TYR A 104 27.41 -4.06 1.88
CA TYR A 104 28.70 -4.02 2.58
C TYR A 104 28.64 -4.84 3.86
N THR A 105 29.58 -5.78 4.01
CA THR A 105 29.73 -6.64 5.20
C THR A 105 28.53 -7.53 5.56
N THR A 106 27.70 -7.89 4.58
CA THR A 106 26.58 -8.84 4.71
C THR A 106 26.93 -10.23 4.16
N LEU A 107 26.27 -11.26 4.68
CA LEU A 107 26.27 -12.65 4.23
C LEU A 107 25.44 -12.81 2.95
N GLN A 108 24.27 -12.17 2.87
CA GLN A 108 23.50 -12.07 1.63
C GLN A 108 24.03 -10.86 0.83
N PRO A 109 24.70 -11.08 -0.32
CA PRO A 109 25.05 -9.98 -1.20
C PRO A 109 23.81 -9.44 -1.92
N TYR A 110 23.76 -8.12 -2.13
CA TYR A 110 22.73 -7.44 -2.91
C TYR A 110 23.22 -6.09 -3.45
N SER A 111 22.50 -5.54 -4.42
CA SER A 111 22.70 -4.17 -4.92
C SER A 111 21.47 -3.31 -4.54
N ASN A 112 21.68 -2.22 -3.82
CA ASN A 112 20.64 -1.30 -3.36
C ASN A 112 20.49 -0.15 -4.36
N TYR A 113 19.32 -0.01 -4.96
CA TYR A 113 19.01 1.03 -5.96
C TYR A 113 18.16 2.14 -5.34
N ARG A 114 18.45 3.38 -5.71
CA ARG A 114 17.78 4.57 -5.19
C ARG A 114 17.31 5.48 -6.32
N LEU A 115 16.10 6.00 -6.21
CA LEU A 115 15.52 6.92 -7.17
C LEU A 115 14.74 8.01 -6.45
N THR A 116 15.11 9.26 -6.70
CA THR A 116 14.33 10.43 -6.26
C THR A 116 13.69 11.12 -7.46
N ILE A 117 12.41 11.49 -7.32
CA ILE A 117 11.68 12.32 -8.29
C ILE A 117 11.12 13.52 -7.52
N PRO A 118 11.30 14.77 -7.99
CA PRO A 118 11.96 15.15 -9.24
C PRO A 118 13.48 14.96 -9.20
N ASN A 119 14.06 14.75 -10.37
CA ASN A 119 15.51 14.76 -10.60
C ASN A 119 15.82 15.60 -11.85
N ASP A 120 17.08 15.58 -12.31
CA ASP A 120 17.53 16.35 -13.48
C ASP A 120 16.81 15.96 -14.78
N ASN A 121 16.30 14.73 -14.86
CA ASN A 121 15.68 14.19 -16.07
C ASN A 121 14.14 14.29 -16.06
N VAL A 122 13.51 14.20 -14.89
CA VAL A 122 12.05 14.11 -14.78
C VAL A 122 11.50 14.95 -13.63
N ARG A 123 10.45 15.72 -13.93
CA ARG A 123 9.60 16.41 -12.95
C ARG A 123 8.13 16.30 -13.30
N LEU A 124 7.28 16.12 -12.29
CA LEU A 124 5.83 16.03 -12.44
C LEU A 124 5.20 17.43 -12.52
N LYS A 125 4.25 17.62 -13.45
CA LYS A 125 3.63 18.92 -13.77
C LYS A 125 2.17 19.04 -13.33
N VAL A 126 1.51 17.92 -13.07
CA VAL A 126 0.09 17.88 -12.69
C VAL A 126 -0.08 17.02 -11.44
N SER A 127 -1.21 17.20 -10.77
CA SER A 127 -1.66 16.36 -9.66
C SER A 127 -2.50 15.21 -10.20
N GLY A 128 -2.53 14.08 -9.53
CA GLY A 128 -3.31 12.92 -9.93
C GLY A 128 -2.74 11.64 -9.34
N ASN A 129 -3.29 10.53 -9.80
CA ASN A 129 -2.74 9.21 -9.54
C ASN A 129 -1.57 8.95 -10.48
N TYR A 130 -0.53 8.31 -9.97
CA TYR A 130 0.63 7.93 -10.77
C TYR A 130 1.06 6.50 -10.45
N LEU A 131 1.53 5.81 -11.48
CA LEU A 131 2.20 4.52 -11.36
C LEU A 131 3.66 4.70 -11.81
N ILE A 132 4.60 4.29 -10.97
CA ILE A 132 6.00 4.11 -11.37
C ILE A 132 6.22 2.66 -11.77
N GLU A 133 6.82 2.43 -12.93
CA GLU A 133 7.12 1.12 -13.49
C GLU A 133 8.63 0.95 -13.58
N ILE A 134 9.16 -0.15 -13.05
CA ILE A 134 10.60 -0.45 -13.09
C ILE A 134 10.86 -1.61 -14.05
N TYR A 135 11.72 -1.39 -15.03
CA TYR A 135 12.09 -2.35 -16.07
C TYR A 135 13.55 -2.73 -15.95
N ASN A 136 13.90 -3.95 -16.36
CA ASN A 136 15.30 -4.38 -16.51
C ASN A 136 15.87 -3.96 -17.89
N SER A 137 17.11 -4.37 -18.18
CA SER A 137 17.83 -4.07 -19.43
C SER A 137 17.23 -4.70 -20.69
N THR A 138 16.42 -5.76 -20.54
CA THR A 138 15.68 -6.42 -21.63
C THR A 138 14.29 -5.83 -21.85
N TYR A 139 13.94 -4.73 -21.15
CA TYR A 139 12.63 -4.07 -21.17
C TYR A 139 11.48 -4.91 -20.62
N GLU A 140 11.77 -5.85 -19.71
CA GLU A 140 10.77 -6.59 -18.96
C GLU A 140 10.38 -5.82 -17.68
N LEU A 141 9.08 -5.66 -17.46
CA LEU A 141 8.54 -5.01 -16.26
C LEU A 141 8.84 -5.90 -15.04
N GLN A 142 9.61 -5.38 -14.09
CA GLN A 142 9.99 -6.07 -12.87
C GLN A 142 8.93 -5.85 -11.79
N PHE A 143 8.56 -4.60 -11.56
CA PHE A 143 7.47 -4.26 -10.64
C PHE A 143 6.92 -2.87 -10.96
N SER A 144 5.76 -2.57 -10.41
CA SER A 144 5.21 -1.21 -10.42
C SER A 144 4.64 -0.83 -9.07
N ARG A 145 4.64 0.47 -8.76
CA ARG A 145 4.09 1.02 -7.52
C ARG A 145 3.27 2.28 -7.76
N ARG A 146 2.17 2.40 -7.03
CA ARG A 146 1.25 3.52 -7.01
C ARG A 146 1.79 4.62 -6.10
N PHE A 147 1.57 5.85 -6.51
CA PHE A 147 1.79 7.03 -5.70
C PHE A 147 0.84 8.14 -6.14
N VAL A 148 0.68 9.15 -5.29
CA VAL A 148 -0.25 10.25 -5.56
C VAL A 148 0.44 11.59 -5.42
N ILE A 149 0.13 12.48 -6.36
CA ILE A 149 0.57 13.87 -6.33
C ILE A 149 -0.65 14.76 -6.20
N TYR A 150 -0.66 15.67 -5.23
CA TYR A 150 -1.79 16.55 -5.00
C TYR A 150 -1.42 18.03 -5.10
N LYS A 151 -2.45 18.86 -5.24
CA LYS A 151 -2.38 20.30 -4.99
C LYS A 151 -3.12 20.59 -3.71
N ASP A 152 -2.61 21.48 -2.88
CA ASP A 152 -3.30 21.92 -1.66
C ASP A 152 -4.26 23.09 -1.98
N LEU A 153 -5.40 22.78 -2.61
CA LEU A 153 -6.40 23.79 -3.00
C LEU A 153 -7.60 23.82 -2.04
N VAL A 154 -7.91 22.70 -1.40
CA VAL A 154 -9.02 22.56 -0.45
C VAL A 154 -8.53 21.94 0.84
N GLN A 155 -9.10 22.36 1.96
CA GLN A 155 -8.75 21.83 3.27
C GLN A 155 -9.67 20.65 3.61
N VAL A 156 -9.08 19.51 3.99
CA VAL A 156 -9.81 18.29 4.33
C VAL A 156 -9.65 18.00 5.81
N GLY A 157 -10.74 18.12 6.57
CA GLY A 157 -10.76 17.85 8.01
C GLY A 157 -11.48 16.54 8.29
N GLY A 158 -10.78 15.53 8.82
CA GLY A 158 -11.35 14.22 9.15
C GLY A 158 -11.34 13.93 10.65
N VAL A 159 -12.34 13.17 11.10
CA VAL A 159 -12.42 12.62 12.47
C VAL A 159 -12.92 11.18 12.41
N VAL A 160 -12.39 10.33 13.28
CA VAL A 160 -12.87 8.96 13.44
C VAL A 160 -13.90 8.91 14.57
N LYS A 161 -15.04 8.30 14.27
CA LYS A 161 -16.16 8.07 15.16
C LYS A 161 -16.41 6.58 15.35
N ARG A 162 -17.05 6.20 16.45
CA ARG A 162 -17.58 4.84 16.60
C ARG A 162 -18.78 4.65 15.70
N SER A 163 -18.97 3.42 15.23
CA SER A 163 -20.19 3.07 14.50
C SER A 163 -21.43 3.24 15.38
N ARG A 164 -22.52 3.71 14.78
CA ARG A 164 -23.84 3.77 15.42
C ARG A 164 -24.69 2.53 15.15
N ASP A 165 -24.20 1.61 14.30
CA ASP A 165 -24.83 0.33 14.10
C ASP A 165 -24.61 -0.55 15.34
N PHE A 166 -25.70 -0.90 16.03
CA PHE A 166 -25.65 -1.72 17.24
C PHE A 166 -25.02 -3.10 17.01
N ASN A 167 -25.07 -3.64 15.79
CA ASN A 167 -24.45 -4.92 15.46
C ASN A 167 -22.92 -4.81 15.42
N PHE A 168 -22.36 -3.64 15.09
CA PHE A 168 -20.92 -3.44 14.86
C PHE A 168 -20.30 -2.34 15.72
N LEU A 169 -21.00 -1.87 16.75
CA LEU A 169 -20.62 -0.78 17.66
C LEU A 169 -19.20 -0.90 18.22
N ASN A 170 -18.75 -2.14 18.47
CA ASN A 170 -17.44 -2.43 19.05
C ASN A 170 -16.39 -2.86 18.03
N GLU A 171 -16.77 -3.05 16.77
CA GLU A 171 -15.94 -3.63 15.72
C GLU A 171 -15.57 -2.64 14.63
N LYS A 172 -16.45 -1.67 14.35
CA LYS A 172 -16.30 -0.72 13.23
C LYS A 172 -15.91 0.67 13.69
N GLN A 173 -15.18 1.35 12.81
CA GLN A 173 -14.76 2.74 12.89
C GLN A 173 -15.39 3.49 11.71
N VAL A 174 -15.83 4.72 11.92
CA VAL A 174 -16.52 5.54 10.91
C VAL A 174 -15.71 6.81 10.67
N VAL A 175 -15.38 7.08 9.41
CA VAL A 175 -14.66 8.29 9.03
C VAL A 175 -15.67 9.36 8.65
N GLN A 176 -15.75 10.41 9.46
CA GLN A 176 -16.53 11.60 9.13
C GLN A 176 -15.58 12.73 8.77
N PHE A 177 -15.90 13.49 7.73
CA PHE A 177 -15.00 14.54 7.27
C PHE A 177 -15.74 15.68 6.58
N THR A 178 -15.03 16.80 6.46
CA THR A 178 -15.47 17.95 5.67
C THR A 178 -14.39 18.36 4.68
N ILE A 179 -14.82 18.91 3.55
CA ILE A 179 -13.95 19.49 2.54
C ILE A 179 -14.31 20.97 2.45
N ASN A 180 -13.43 21.84 2.95
CA ASN A 180 -13.60 23.28 2.84
C ASN A 180 -12.87 23.78 1.58
N ALA A 181 -13.66 24.23 0.61
CA ALA A 181 -13.13 24.71 -0.65
C ALA A 181 -12.43 26.08 -0.53
N ASN A 182 -12.55 26.78 0.60
CA ASN A 182 -12.00 28.12 0.81
C ASN A 182 -12.34 29.07 -0.36
N ASN A 183 -11.34 29.42 -1.17
CA ASN A 183 -11.49 30.30 -2.34
C ASN A 183 -11.66 29.53 -3.67
N PHE A 184 -11.57 28.20 -3.66
CA PHE A 184 -11.74 27.34 -4.82
C PHE A 184 -13.23 27.18 -5.14
N GLN A 185 -13.64 27.57 -6.35
CA GLN A 185 -15.04 27.53 -6.73
C GLN A 185 -15.44 26.15 -7.25
N LEU A 186 -16.29 25.45 -6.49
CA LEU A 186 -16.90 24.19 -6.91
C LEU A 186 -18.32 24.48 -7.45
N VAL A 187 -18.53 24.28 -8.75
CA VAL A 187 -19.81 24.63 -9.40
C VAL A 187 -20.83 23.53 -9.19
N ASN A 188 -20.43 22.27 -9.41
CA ASN A 188 -21.27 21.11 -9.13
C ASN A 188 -20.50 20.04 -8.33
N PRO A 189 -20.31 20.26 -7.01
CA PRO A 189 -19.51 19.37 -6.18
C PRO A 189 -19.94 17.90 -6.25
N LYS A 190 -21.25 17.62 -6.38
CA LYS A 190 -21.77 16.25 -6.45
C LYS A 190 -21.33 15.47 -7.70
N LYS A 191 -20.89 16.17 -8.75
CA LYS A 191 -20.41 15.55 -10.01
C LYS A 191 -18.91 15.71 -10.19
N GLU A 192 -18.37 16.85 -9.78
CA GLU A 192 -16.98 17.24 -10.03
C GLU A 192 -16.03 16.70 -8.95
N VAL A 193 -16.51 16.51 -7.73
CA VAL A 193 -15.70 16.03 -6.59
C VAL A 193 -15.93 14.55 -6.37
N LYS A 194 -14.84 13.78 -6.37
CA LYS A 194 -14.84 12.37 -5.95
C LYS A 194 -13.90 12.21 -4.77
N ILE A 195 -14.15 11.20 -3.94
CA ILE A 195 -13.32 10.91 -2.77
C ILE A 195 -12.88 9.45 -2.80
N ALA A 196 -11.67 9.19 -2.30
CA ALA A 196 -11.22 7.87 -1.90
C ALA A 196 -10.77 7.91 -0.45
N ILE A 197 -11.24 6.96 0.37
CA ILE A 197 -10.84 6.82 1.77
C ILE A 197 -10.12 5.50 1.94
N LEU A 198 -8.90 5.52 2.46
CA LEU A 198 -8.07 4.33 2.64
C LEU A 198 -7.74 4.14 4.12
N GLN A 199 -7.92 2.92 4.61
CA GLN A 199 -7.41 2.49 5.92
C GLN A 199 -5.99 1.95 5.75
N ASN A 200 -5.03 2.51 6.49
CA ASN A 200 -3.62 2.07 6.52
C ASN A 200 -2.99 1.89 5.12
N TYR A 201 -3.37 2.76 4.18
CA TYR A 201 -2.91 2.76 2.79
C TYR A 201 -3.23 1.48 1.99
N TYR A 202 -4.21 0.67 2.43
CA TYR A 202 -4.63 -0.53 1.71
C TYR A 202 -5.74 -0.22 0.70
N TRP A 203 -5.37 -0.15 -0.57
CA TRP A 203 -6.27 0.17 -1.69
C TRP A 203 -7.45 -0.80 -1.89
N PRO A 204 -7.30 -2.13 -1.74
CA PRO A 204 -8.40 -3.06 -2.02
C PRO A 204 -9.64 -2.87 -1.11
N THR A 205 -9.48 -2.28 0.07
CA THR A 205 -10.61 -1.93 0.96
C THR A 205 -11.00 -0.46 0.89
N ALA A 206 -10.47 0.30 -0.07
CA ALA A 206 -10.74 1.72 -0.18
C ALA A 206 -12.23 1.99 -0.47
N ILE A 207 -12.79 2.98 0.22
CA ILE A 207 -14.16 3.43 -0.01
C ILE A 207 -14.14 4.56 -1.03
N HIS A 208 -14.93 4.38 -2.09
CA HIS A 208 -14.97 5.23 -3.27
C HIS A 208 -16.36 5.80 -3.51
N ASN A 209 -16.44 6.89 -4.28
CA ASN A 209 -17.68 7.41 -4.88
C ASN A 209 -18.80 7.77 -3.86
N VAL A 210 -18.40 8.15 -2.65
CA VAL A 210 -19.35 8.68 -1.66
C VAL A 210 -19.64 10.15 -2.01
N PRO A 211 -20.89 10.56 -2.29
CA PRO A 211 -21.24 11.96 -2.53
C PRO A 211 -21.32 12.74 -1.21
N PRO A 212 -21.23 14.08 -1.21
CA PRO A 212 -21.47 14.86 0.00
C PRO A 212 -22.95 14.81 0.40
N GLN A 213 -23.25 14.69 1.70
CA GLN A 213 -24.63 14.69 2.21
C GLN A 213 -25.26 16.07 2.03
N PHE A 214 -24.53 17.12 2.38
CA PHE A 214 -24.95 18.51 2.24
C PHE A 214 -23.76 19.45 2.07
N THR A 215 -24.06 20.66 1.59
CA THR A 215 -23.09 21.74 1.40
C THR A 215 -23.47 22.91 2.30
N MET A 216 -22.55 23.36 3.16
CA MET A 216 -22.71 24.52 4.03
C MET A 216 -21.78 25.65 3.56
N GLY A 217 -22.31 26.60 2.79
CA GLY A 217 -21.47 27.64 2.18
C GLY A 217 -20.47 27.03 1.20
N THR A 218 -19.17 27.10 1.53
CA THR A 218 -18.06 26.50 0.77
C THR A 218 -17.62 25.13 1.29
N GLU A 219 -18.27 24.61 2.33
CA GLU A 219 -17.92 23.34 2.97
C GLU A 219 -18.81 22.20 2.47
N LEU A 220 -18.21 21.11 2.00
CA LEU A 220 -18.87 19.85 1.71
C LEU A 220 -18.79 18.96 2.94
N VAL A 221 -19.93 18.40 3.36
CA VAL A 221 -20.02 17.63 4.62
C VAL A 221 -20.34 16.16 4.35
N TYR A 222 -19.51 15.29 4.92
CA TYR A 222 -19.59 13.83 4.84
C TYR A 222 -19.68 13.26 6.26
N LYS A 223 -20.89 13.24 6.82
CA LYS A 223 -21.20 12.68 8.15
C LYS A 223 -22.05 11.42 8.00
N TYR A 224 -21.54 10.48 7.20
CA TYR A 224 -22.14 9.16 7.06
C TYR A 224 -21.88 8.32 8.31
N ASP A 225 -22.79 7.38 8.56
CA ASP A 225 -22.65 6.40 9.65
C ASP A 225 -22.30 5.00 9.10
N GLU A 226 -22.68 4.68 7.85
CA GLU A 226 -22.48 3.36 7.24
C GLU A 226 -21.52 3.41 6.03
N GLU A 227 -21.72 4.36 5.12
CA GLU A 227 -21.05 4.42 3.81
C GLU A 227 -19.55 4.69 3.91
N THR A 228 -19.10 5.31 5.01
CA THR A 228 -17.69 5.58 5.31
C THR A 228 -17.20 4.78 6.51
N SER A 229 -17.81 3.60 6.74
CA SER A 229 -17.49 2.71 7.85
C SER A 229 -16.52 1.60 7.44
N PHE A 230 -15.50 1.40 8.27
CA PHE A 230 -14.47 0.38 8.13
C PHE A 230 -14.52 -0.57 9.33
N PHE A 231 -14.15 -1.83 9.12
CA PHE A 231 -13.81 -2.69 10.23
C PHE A 231 -12.52 -2.21 10.89
N GLY A 232 -12.51 -2.07 12.21
CA GLY A 232 -11.38 -1.52 12.96
C GLY A 232 -10.14 -2.42 12.97
N GLY A 233 -10.31 -3.72 12.70
CA GLY A 233 -9.20 -4.68 12.77
C GLY A 233 -8.59 -4.75 14.17
N ASN A 234 -7.33 -5.17 14.25
CA ASN A 234 -6.52 -5.17 15.47
C ASN A 234 -5.12 -4.67 15.12
N GLU A 235 -4.37 -4.20 16.12
CA GLU A 235 -2.99 -3.77 15.94
C GLU A 235 -2.18 -4.89 15.27
N PHE A 236 -1.31 -4.53 14.33
CA PHE A 236 -0.39 -5.47 13.71
C PHE A 236 0.54 -6.07 14.77
N LEU A 237 0.86 -7.35 14.59
CA LEU A 237 1.96 -7.97 15.31
C LEU A 237 3.26 -7.37 14.81
N ASN A 238 4.32 -7.46 15.62
CA ASN A 238 5.61 -6.94 15.23
C ASN A 238 6.76 -7.76 15.76
N PHE A 239 7.87 -7.68 15.03
CA PHE A 239 9.18 -8.17 15.46
C PHE A 239 10.27 -7.22 15.00
N ASP A 240 11.45 -7.34 15.58
CA ASP A 240 12.58 -6.48 15.27
C ASP A 240 13.88 -7.27 15.26
N THR A 241 14.51 -7.33 14.09
CA THR A 241 15.79 -8.02 13.87
C THR A 241 16.98 -7.06 13.87
N LYS A 242 16.83 -5.78 14.28
CA LYS A 242 17.91 -4.77 14.30
C LYS A 242 19.23 -5.21 14.93
N ASP A 243 19.22 -6.24 15.76
CA ASP A 243 20.42 -6.96 16.21
C ASP A 243 20.28 -8.43 15.80
N LEU A 244 21.11 -8.88 14.86
CA LEU A 244 21.07 -10.25 14.32
C LEU A 244 21.38 -11.33 15.35
N ARG A 245 21.91 -10.97 16.52
CA ARG A 245 22.42 -11.94 17.51
C ARG A 245 21.68 -11.88 18.84
N ALA A 246 20.77 -10.92 19.01
CA ALA A 246 20.04 -10.73 20.25
C ALA A 246 18.57 -11.11 20.08
N PRO A 247 18.08 -12.12 20.82
CA PRO A 247 16.65 -12.37 20.93
C PRO A 247 15.91 -11.14 21.46
N SER A 248 14.69 -10.94 20.99
CA SER A 248 13.76 -9.90 21.45
C SER A 248 12.50 -10.54 22.03
N ALA A 249 11.54 -9.73 22.48
CA ALA A 249 10.26 -10.25 22.99
C ALA A 249 9.49 -11.10 21.97
N ALA A 250 9.72 -10.89 20.67
CA ALA A 250 9.09 -11.64 19.58
C ALA A 250 9.95 -12.82 19.07
N ILE A 251 11.26 -12.84 19.34
CA ILE A 251 12.21 -13.81 18.77
C ILE A 251 12.54 -14.87 19.82
N ALA A 252 12.13 -16.11 19.58
CA ALA A 252 12.33 -17.24 20.47
C ALA A 252 13.74 -17.84 20.35
N LYS A 253 14.27 -17.93 19.13
CA LYS A 253 15.56 -18.55 18.84
C LYS A 253 16.22 -17.87 17.64
N ILE A 254 17.54 -17.76 17.69
CA ILE A 254 18.38 -17.33 16.57
C ILE A 254 19.38 -18.45 16.27
N GLU A 255 19.56 -18.75 14.99
CA GLU A 255 20.55 -19.71 14.50
C GLU A 255 21.28 -19.14 13.29
N LEU A 256 22.57 -19.43 13.16
CA LEU A 256 23.35 -19.06 11.98
C LEU A 256 23.60 -20.32 11.15
N LEU A 257 23.01 -20.36 9.96
CA LEU A 257 23.30 -21.32 8.90
C LEU A 257 24.11 -20.60 7.81
N ASP A 258 23.64 -20.62 6.56
CA ASP A 258 24.22 -19.80 5.48
C ASP A 258 23.95 -18.30 5.70
N ILE A 259 22.74 -17.98 6.17
CA ILE A 259 22.34 -16.66 6.71
C ILE A 259 21.65 -16.86 8.06
N TYR A 260 21.46 -15.77 8.81
CA TYR A 260 20.74 -15.82 10.08
C TYR A 260 19.31 -16.34 9.90
N GLN A 261 18.88 -17.18 10.85
CA GLN A 261 17.54 -17.73 10.99
C GLN A 261 16.94 -17.17 12.28
N HIS A 262 15.88 -16.37 12.17
CA HIS A 262 15.15 -15.82 13.30
C HIS A 262 13.83 -16.57 13.45
N TYR A 263 13.68 -17.33 14.53
CA TYR A 263 12.45 -18.03 14.85
C TYR A 263 11.61 -17.18 15.79
N LEU A 264 10.44 -16.75 15.33
CA LEU A 264 9.51 -16.02 16.17
C LEU A 264 8.81 -16.96 17.15
N PHE A 265 8.34 -16.42 18.29
CA PHE A 265 7.38 -17.14 19.12
C PHE A 265 6.11 -17.42 18.33
N SER A 266 5.48 -18.56 18.58
CA SER A 266 4.20 -18.87 17.97
C SER A 266 3.14 -17.87 18.39
N ASP A 267 2.46 -17.31 17.39
CA ASP A 267 1.37 -16.37 17.59
C ASP A 267 0.08 -17.06 18.01
N MET A 268 -0.90 -16.27 18.41
CA MET A 268 -2.18 -16.75 18.90
C MET A 268 -3.35 -15.97 18.31
N TYR A 269 -4.50 -16.63 18.21
CA TYR A 269 -5.77 -16.01 17.82
C TYR A 269 -6.19 -14.92 18.82
N ARG A 270 -6.52 -13.74 18.29
CA ARG A 270 -6.91 -12.56 19.06
C ARG A 270 -8.37 -12.14 18.84
N TYR A 271 -9.08 -12.72 17.87
CA TYR A 271 -10.43 -12.32 17.49
C TYR A 271 -11.48 -12.40 18.61
N ASN A 272 -11.34 -13.35 19.53
CA ASN A 272 -12.27 -13.58 20.65
C ASN A 272 -11.70 -13.12 22.00
N ARG A 273 -10.62 -12.32 21.99
CA ARG A 273 -9.98 -11.83 23.21
C ARG A 273 -10.30 -10.35 23.44
N PRO A 274 -10.27 -9.88 24.69
CA PRO A 274 -10.35 -8.45 24.95
C PRO A 274 -9.24 -7.69 24.23
N TYR A 275 -9.56 -6.51 23.70
CA TYR A 275 -8.56 -5.62 23.10
C TYR A 275 -7.45 -5.31 24.12
N THR A 276 -6.21 -5.39 23.66
CA THR A 276 -5.02 -4.99 24.42
C THR A 276 -4.25 -4.00 23.56
N TYR A 277 -3.95 -2.83 24.13
CA TYR A 277 -3.15 -1.83 23.44
C TYR A 277 -1.77 -2.39 23.09
N TYR A 278 -1.45 -2.41 21.80
CA TYR A 278 -0.22 -2.98 21.26
C TYR A 278 0.31 -2.08 20.14
N PRO A 279 0.94 -0.94 20.48
CA PRO A 279 1.28 0.08 19.49
C PRO A 279 2.19 -0.46 18.37
N ASP A 280 1.86 -0.05 17.15
CA ASP A 280 2.51 -0.48 15.92
C ASP A 280 2.83 0.74 15.03
N ILE A 281 3.17 0.49 13.76
CA ILE A 281 3.31 1.51 12.72
C ILE A 281 2.33 1.24 11.55
N ASN A 282 1.13 0.76 11.87
CA ASN A 282 0.02 0.55 10.95
C ASN A 282 0.35 -0.33 9.73
N GLY A 283 1.22 -1.34 9.89
CA GLY A 283 1.58 -2.26 8.81
C GLY A 283 2.89 -1.94 8.08
N ASP A 284 3.49 -0.76 8.33
CA ASP A 284 4.79 -0.37 7.77
C ASP A 284 5.94 -1.24 8.31
N PHE A 285 7.12 -1.09 7.70
CA PHE A 285 8.37 -1.65 8.19
C PHE A 285 9.47 -0.58 8.21
N VAL A 286 10.56 -0.84 8.93
CA VAL A 286 11.71 0.05 9.00
C VAL A 286 12.98 -0.77 8.94
N ILE A 287 13.73 -0.63 7.84
CA ILE A 287 15.06 -1.23 7.71
C ILE A 287 16.02 -0.54 8.67
N ARG A 288 16.63 -1.32 9.55
CA ARG A 288 17.60 -0.82 10.53
C ARG A 288 18.53 -1.90 11.03
N THR A 289 19.78 -1.52 11.28
CA THR A 289 20.81 -2.34 11.91
C THR A 289 21.44 -1.61 13.08
N LEU A 290 21.90 -2.35 14.10
CA LEU A 290 22.73 -1.81 15.19
C LEU A 290 24.23 -1.99 14.90
N GLN A 291 24.58 -2.79 13.89
CA GLN A 291 25.96 -3.12 13.57
C GLN A 291 26.56 -2.28 12.43
N GLY A 292 25.73 -1.52 11.73
CA GLY A 292 26.13 -0.64 10.63
C GLY A 292 25.66 0.80 10.82
N ASP A 293 26.30 1.70 10.10
CA ASP A 293 25.96 3.12 10.05
C ASP A 293 24.97 3.40 8.89
N ASP A 294 25.04 2.61 7.82
CA ASP A 294 24.18 2.74 6.63
C ASP A 294 23.21 1.56 6.53
N ASN A 295 21.99 1.76 7.05
CA ASN A 295 20.92 0.75 7.04
C ASN A 295 20.59 0.21 5.64
N SER A 296 20.79 1.00 4.59
CA SER A 296 20.40 0.64 3.23
C SER A 296 21.35 -0.39 2.60
N ARG A 297 22.64 -0.40 2.96
CA ARG A 297 23.62 -1.35 2.40
C ARG A 297 24.30 -2.26 3.42
N GLU A 298 24.17 -1.97 4.72
CA GLU A 298 24.83 -2.72 5.80
C GLU A 298 23.84 -3.59 6.60
N ALA A 299 22.53 -3.43 6.37
CA ALA A 299 21.53 -4.34 6.93
C ALA A 299 21.55 -5.70 6.20
N GLU A 300 21.55 -6.76 6.99
CA GLU A 300 21.61 -8.16 6.54
C GLU A 300 20.23 -8.70 6.14
N TYR A 301 20.17 -9.66 5.22
CA TYR A 301 18.98 -10.48 5.03
C TYR A 301 19.02 -11.73 5.89
N SER A 302 17.91 -12.01 6.56
CA SER A 302 17.73 -13.20 7.39
C SER A 302 16.43 -13.91 7.02
N ASN A 303 16.38 -15.21 7.24
CA ASN A 303 15.13 -15.94 7.16
C ASN A 303 14.37 -15.78 8.48
N VAL A 304 13.15 -15.26 8.41
CA VAL A 304 12.25 -15.13 9.54
C VAL A 304 11.22 -16.24 9.47
N HIS A 305 11.12 -17.03 10.55
CA HIS A 305 10.21 -18.16 10.66
C HIS A 305 9.00 -17.76 11.50
N PHE A 306 7.83 -17.79 10.87
CA PHE A 306 6.53 -17.47 11.46
C PHE A 306 5.81 -18.76 11.84
N SER A 307 5.03 -18.71 12.92
CA SER A 307 4.32 -19.88 13.44
C SER A 307 2.98 -19.47 14.03
N LEU A 308 1.90 -20.15 13.63
CA LEU A 308 0.54 -19.97 14.14
C LEU A 308 -0.09 -21.35 14.35
N PRO A 309 -0.71 -21.68 15.50
CA PRO A 309 -1.34 -22.98 15.69
C PRO A 309 -2.50 -23.15 14.71
N TYR A 310 -2.69 -24.36 14.17
CA TYR A 310 -3.84 -24.64 13.32
C TYR A 310 -5.14 -24.57 14.14
N ASP A 311 -6.18 -24.00 13.55
CA ASP A 311 -7.53 -23.95 14.09
C ASP A 311 -8.53 -24.35 13.00
N GLN A 312 -9.64 -24.96 13.39
CA GLN A 312 -10.70 -25.38 12.46
C GLN A 312 -11.30 -24.19 11.69
N LEU A 313 -11.23 -22.97 12.23
CA LEU A 313 -11.64 -21.72 11.57
C LEU A 313 -10.91 -21.47 10.25
N LEU A 314 -9.69 -22.01 10.10
CA LEU A 314 -8.92 -21.89 8.87
C LEU A 314 -9.52 -22.72 7.73
N ASN A 315 -10.26 -23.79 8.03
CA ASN A 315 -10.94 -24.64 7.04
C ASN A 315 -10.03 -25.12 5.88
N LEU A 316 -8.74 -25.33 6.13
CA LEU A 316 -7.72 -25.63 5.11
C LEU A 316 -7.55 -24.56 4.00
N ASP A 317 -8.11 -23.37 4.18
CA ASP A 317 -7.92 -22.23 3.30
C ASP A 317 -6.48 -21.70 3.38
N ASP A 318 -6.07 -20.94 2.36
CA ASP A 318 -4.73 -20.39 2.29
C ASP A 318 -4.54 -19.27 3.32
N VAL A 319 -3.57 -19.44 4.22
CA VAL A 319 -3.20 -18.43 5.22
C VAL A 319 -1.90 -17.76 4.82
N TYR A 320 -1.85 -16.43 4.91
CA TYR A 320 -0.69 -15.63 4.53
C TYR A 320 -0.21 -14.75 5.66
N ILE A 321 1.10 -14.56 5.75
CA ILE A 321 1.71 -13.46 6.49
C ILE A 321 1.46 -12.18 5.71
N PHE A 322 0.72 -11.25 6.27
CA PHE A 322 0.21 -10.05 5.60
C PHE A 322 0.82 -8.79 6.20
N GLY A 323 1.41 -7.94 5.38
CA GLY A 323 1.99 -6.67 5.81
C GLY A 323 2.48 -5.83 4.63
N LYS A 324 2.92 -4.60 4.89
CA LYS A 324 3.31 -3.68 3.82
C LYS A 324 4.69 -3.99 3.23
N TYR A 325 5.48 -4.83 3.90
CA TYR A 325 6.83 -5.23 3.44
C TYR A 325 6.87 -5.83 2.03
N ASN A 326 5.77 -6.43 1.58
CA ASN A 326 5.58 -6.93 0.22
C ASN A 326 4.38 -6.27 -0.48
N ASN A 327 4.02 -5.05 -0.08
CA ASN A 327 2.85 -4.31 -0.58
C ASN A 327 1.51 -5.02 -0.34
N TYR A 328 1.36 -5.73 0.79
CA TYR A 328 0.14 -6.45 1.15
C TYR A 328 -0.28 -7.59 0.20
N GLU A 329 0.64 -8.05 -0.65
CA GLU A 329 0.38 -9.08 -1.64
C GLU A 329 0.26 -10.47 -1.01
N LEU A 330 -0.61 -11.31 -1.58
CA LEU A 330 -0.81 -12.71 -1.16
C LEU A 330 -0.16 -13.64 -2.20
N ILE A 331 1.13 -13.90 -2.03
CA ILE A 331 1.97 -14.69 -2.94
C ILE A 331 2.48 -15.96 -2.28
N GLU A 332 3.01 -16.90 -3.07
CA GLU A 332 3.50 -18.17 -2.52
C GLU A 332 4.61 -17.99 -1.46
N GLU A 333 5.41 -16.93 -1.55
CA GLU A 333 6.49 -16.67 -0.59
C GLU A 333 5.99 -16.40 0.84
N ASN A 334 4.85 -15.72 1.00
CA ASN A 334 4.30 -15.40 2.32
C ASN A 334 3.14 -16.32 2.71
N LYS A 335 2.91 -17.40 1.95
CA LYS A 335 1.92 -18.43 2.25
C LYS A 335 2.43 -19.33 3.38
N MET A 336 1.56 -19.60 4.35
CA MET A 336 1.82 -20.56 5.41
C MET A 336 1.46 -21.97 4.98
N THR A 337 2.22 -22.93 5.48
CA THR A 337 2.03 -24.36 5.24
C THR A 337 1.76 -25.08 6.53
N TYR A 338 0.83 -26.04 6.52
CA TYR A 338 0.51 -26.84 7.70
C TYR A 338 1.56 -27.92 7.91
N ASN A 339 2.09 -28.00 9.13
CA ASN A 339 3.03 -29.03 9.56
C ASN A 339 2.31 -30.06 10.45
N GLU A 340 2.05 -31.24 9.89
CA GLU A 340 1.32 -32.33 10.57
C GLU A 340 2.02 -32.84 11.83
N ASN A 341 3.34 -32.67 11.95
CA ASN A 341 4.12 -33.21 13.06
C ASN A 341 3.93 -32.42 14.37
N ASN A 342 3.65 -31.12 14.27
CA ASN A 342 3.52 -30.23 15.42
C ASN A 342 2.18 -29.48 15.46
N GLY A 343 1.35 -29.60 14.42
CA GLY A 343 0.02 -28.97 14.36
C GLY A 343 0.07 -27.46 14.10
N MET A 344 1.18 -26.94 13.57
CA MET A 344 1.37 -25.50 13.33
C MET A 344 1.25 -25.18 11.84
N MET A 345 0.72 -23.99 11.55
CA MET A 345 0.94 -23.29 10.30
C MET A 345 2.30 -22.58 10.38
N GLU A 346 3.16 -22.79 9.39
CA GLU A 346 4.54 -22.29 9.36
C GLU A 346 4.86 -21.62 8.03
N ALA A 347 5.58 -20.51 8.07
CA ALA A 347 6.13 -19.84 6.89
C ALA A 347 7.56 -19.38 7.17
N GLN A 348 8.41 -19.39 6.13
CA GLN A 348 9.76 -18.84 6.18
C GLN A 348 9.87 -17.75 5.12
N ILE A 349 10.16 -16.52 5.55
CA ILE A 349 10.28 -15.37 4.63
C ILE A 349 11.67 -14.75 4.78
N LYS A 350 12.35 -14.49 3.67
CA LYS A 350 13.63 -13.80 3.67
C LYS A 350 13.40 -12.29 3.75
N LEU A 351 13.75 -11.69 4.89
CA LEU A 351 13.54 -10.27 5.17
C LEU A 351 14.86 -9.59 5.56
N LYS A 352 15.01 -8.34 5.12
CA LYS A 352 16.14 -7.49 5.50
C LYS A 352 16.02 -7.11 6.97
N GLN A 353 17.14 -6.76 7.59
CA GLN A 353 17.18 -6.45 9.01
C GLN A 353 16.32 -5.21 9.32
N GLY A 354 15.45 -5.31 10.33
CA GLY A 354 14.60 -4.19 10.69
C GLY A 354 13.42 -4.53 11.59
N PHE A 355 12.59 -3.52 11.80
CA PHE A 355 11.29 -3.63 12.47
C PHE A 355 10.19 -3.86 11.44
N TYR A 356 9.35 -4.86 11.65
CA TYR A 356 8.28 -5.22 10.71
C TYR A 356 6.96 -5.34 11.43
N ASN A 357 5.91 -4.77 10.84
CA ASN A 357 4.54 -5.12 11.17
C ASN A 357 4.02 -6.22 10.24
N TYR A 358 3.26 -7.14 10.82
CA TYR A 358 2.57 -8.19 10.10
C TYR A 358 1.28 -8.59 10.82
N LYS A 359 0.39 -9.23 10.09
CA LYS A 359 -0.74 -9.97 10.64
C LYS A 359 -1.00 -11.19 9.75
N TYR A 360 -2.11 -11.85 9.96
CA TYR A 360 -2.51 -13.01 9.16
C TYR A 360 -3.76 -12.68 8.37
N ALA A 361 -3.74 -12.99 7.07
CA ALA A 361 -4.89 -12.91 6.20
C ALA A 361 -5.25 -14.32 5.69
N ILE A 362 -6.54 -14.58 5.49
CA ILE A 362 -7.03 -15.84 4.93
C ILE A 362 -7.60 -15.54 3.55
N ARG A 363 -7.22 -16.34 2.55
CA ARG A 363 -7.88 -16.36 1.24
C ARG A 363 -8.74 -17.62 1.16
N ARG A 364 -10.05 -17.42 1.18
CA ARG A 364 -11.06 -18.47 1.08
C ARG A 364 -11.04 -19.11 -0.32
N GLU A 365 -11.56 -20.33 -0.43
CA GLU A 365 -11.73 -21.04 -1.71
C GLU A 365 -12.49 -20.22 -2.77
N ASP A 366 -13.45 -19.37 -2.36
CA ASP A 366 -14.22 -18.49 -3.26
C ASP A 366 -13.45 -17.22 -3.70
N GLY A 367 -12.21 -17.05 -3.25
CA GLY A 367 -11.35 -15.90 -3.51
C GLY A 367 -11.52 -14.75 -2.53
N THR A 368 -12.44 -14.84 -1.56
CA THR A 368 -12.62 -13.79 -0.54
C THR A 368 -11.40 -13.67 0.34
N ILE A 369 -10.91 -12.44 0.53
CA ILE A 369 -9.79 -12.13 1.41
C ILE A 369 -10.33 -11.64 2.75
N GLU A 370 -10.03 -12.38 3.82
CA GLU A 370 -10.40 -12.04 5.18
C GLU A 370 -9.17 -11.58 5.97
N LEU A 371 -9.11 -10.28 6.27
CA LEU A 371 -7.94 -9.66 6.91
C LEU A 371 -7.93 -9.77 8.44
N ASN A 372 -9.08 -10.07 9.05
CA ASN A 372 -9.32 -9.87 10.48
C ASN A 372 -9.86 -11.12 11.19
N THR A 373 -9.97 -12.26 10.50
CA THR A 373 -10.49 -13.52 11.07
C THR A 373 -9.62 -14.05 12.21
N ILE A 374 -8.30 -13.86 12.12
CA ILE A 374 -7.35 -14.28 13.16
C ILE A 374 -7.18 -13.17 14.22
N GLY A 375 -7.07 -11.92 13.77
CA GLY A 375 -6.75 -10.75 14.61
C GLY A 375 -7.94 -10.16 15.37
N GLY A 376 -9.15 -10.23 14.82
CA GLY A 376 -10.37 -9.58 15.32
C GLY A 376 -10.61 -8.19 14.77
N ASN A 377 -11.77 -7.64 15.14
CA ASN A 377 -12.17 -6.27 14.86
C ASN A 377 -12.43 -5.53 16.17
N PHE A 378 -11.74 -4.41 16.38
CA PHE A 378 -11.91 -3.57 17.56
C PHE A 378 -11.96 -2.10 17.15
N HIS A 379 -12.99 -1.39 17.61
CA HIS A 379 -13.10 0.04 17.40
C HIS A 379 -12.01 0.87 18.11
N PHE A 380 -11.30 0.28 19.08
CA PHE A 380 -10.19 0.92 19.79
C PHE A 380 -8.87 0.88 19.03
N THR A 381 -8.74 0.02 18.03
CA THR A 381 -7.50 -0.15 17.25
C THR A 381 -7.06 1.17 16.65
N GLU A 382 -5.80 1.51 16.79
CA GLU A 382 -5.19 2.64 16.11
C GLU A 382 -5.08 2.33 14.61
N ASN A 383 -5.68 3.17 13.78
CA ASN A 383 -5.63 3.12 12.34
C ASN A 383 -5.45 4.54 11.81
N ASN A 384 -4.77 4.66 10.68
CA ASN A 384 -4.68 5.89 9.92
C ASN A 384 -5.61 5.82 8.71
N TYR A 385 -6.51 6.79 8.59
CA TYR A 385 -7.41 6.95 7.46
C TYR A 385 -6.97 8.10 6.58
N LEU A 386 -6.57 7.78 5.35
CA LEU A 386 -6.24 8.76 4.32
C LEU A 386 -7.50 9.12 3.53
N ILE A 387 -7.73 10.41 3.29
CA ILE A 387 -8.82 10.94 2.49
C ILE A 387 -8.23 11.70 1.31
N LEU A 388 -8.46 11.21 0.09
CA LEU A 388 -8.04 11.83 -1.15
C LEU A 388 -9.23 12.53 -1.81
N VAL A 389 -9.06 13.81 -2.17
CA VAL A 389 -10.10 14.60 -2.82
C VAL A 389 -9.74 14.81 -4.28
N TYR A 390 -10.44 14.10 -5.14
CA TYR A 390 -10.33 14.21 -6.58
C TYR A 390 -11.29 15.26 -7.13
N TYR A 391 -10.87 15.92 -8.19
CA TYR A 391 -11.65 16.93 -8.88
C TYR A 391 -11.43 16.84 -10.39
N ARG A 392 -12.55 16.88 -11.12
CA ARG A 392 -12.57 17.01 -12.58
C ARG A 392 -13.63 18.03 -12.97
N ASN A 393 -13.19 19.17 -13.50
CA ASN A 393 -14.10 20.18 -14.03
C ASN A 393 -14.68 19.73 -15.37
N PHE A 394 -15.78 20.37 -15.79
CA PHE A 394 -16.32 20.17 -17.12
C PHE A 394 -15.28 20.52 -18.20
N GLY A 395 -14.93 19.53 -19.03
CA GLY A 395 -13.93 19.68 -20.08
C GLY A 395 -12.50 19.29 -19.69
N ASP A 396 -12.24 18.96 -18.43
CA ASP A 396 -10.93 18.48 -18.00
C ASP A 396 -10.63 17.07 -18.54
N LEU A 397 -9.39 16.87 -18.97
CA LEU A 397 -8.93 15.63 -19.60
C LEU A 397 -8.54 14.54 -18.59
N TYR A 398 -8.41 14.87 -17.32
CA TYR A 398 -7.92 13.96 -16.26
C TYR A 398 -8.56 14.27 -14.90
N ASP A 399 -8.54 13.30 -13.99
CA ASP A 399 -8.93 13.50 -12.59
C ASP A 399 -7.74 14.04 -11.77
N SER A 400 -7.84 15.28 -11.30
CA SER A 400 -6.82 15.91 -10.45
C SER A 400 -7.04 15.62 -8.97
N ILE A 401 -5.99 15.61 -8.14
CA ILE A 401 -6.14 15.58 -6.67
C ILE A 401 -5.91 16.99 -6.12
N ILE A 402 -6.94 17.57 -5.51
CA ILE A 402 -6.98 18.99 -5.08
C ILE A 402 -6.91 19.19 -3.57
N GLY A 403 -6.84 18.09 -2.82
CA GLY A 403 -6.67 18.11 -1.38
C GLY A 403 -6.44 16.70 -0.83
N VAL A 404 -5.75 16.65 0.29
CA VAL A 404 -5.51 15.42 1.05
C VAL A 404 -5.81 15.72 2.52
N GLY A 405 -6.46 14.79 3.20
CA GLY A 405 -6.67 14.83 4.64
C GLY A 405 -6.31 13.49 5.26
N SER A 406 -6.03 13.50 6.56
CA SER A 406 -5.85 12.28 7.35
C SER A 406 -6.65 12.35 8.64
N ALA A 407 -7.06 11.19 9.14
CA ALA A 407 -7.72 11.03 10.43
C ALA A 407 -7.20 9.77 11.11
N ASN A 408 -6.72 9.88 12.34
CA ASN A 408 -6.23 8.76 13.12
C ASN A 408 -7.22 8.41 14.25
N SER A 409 -7.46 7.11 14.48
CA SER A 409 -8.44 6.61 15.45
C SER A 409 -7.98 6.58 16.91
N ARG A 410 -6.73 6.96 17.22
CA ARG A 410 -6.20 7.04 18.60
C ARG A 410 -7.06 7.92 19.51
N ASN A 411 -7.66 8.97 18.96
CA ASN A 411 -8.60 9.85 19.66
C ASN A 411 -10.03 9.64 19.15
N ILE A 412 -10.45 8.39 18.96
CA ILE A 412 -11.82 8.07 18.54
C ILE A 412 -12.83 8.69 19.51
N THR A 413 -13.82 9.37 18.96
CA THR A 413 -14.88 9.99 19.76
C THR A 413 -16.22 9.31 19.49
N ASN A 414 -17.12 9.37 20.47
CA ASN A 414 -18.50 8.91 20.30
C ASN A 414 -19.31 9.85 19.40
#